data_AF-A0A5J4TWW4-F1
#
_entry.id   AF-A0A5J4TWW4-F1
#
_cell.length_a   1.000
_cell.length_b   1.000
_cell.length_c   1.000
_cell.angle_alpha   90.00
_cell.angle_beta   90.00
_cell.angle_gamma   90.00
#
_symmetry.space_group_name_H-M   'P 1'
#
loop_
_entity.id
_entity.type
_entity.pdbx_description
1 polymer ?
#
loop_
_entity_poly.entity_id
_entity_poly.type
_entity_poly.pdbx_seq_one_letter_code
_entity_poly.pdbx_strand_id
1 'polypeptide(L)'
;MPQFHLLNQTHKTKKENRNKQYKLGTHIDLDVDNQRLKVRSISRDCHNLIQVYGDEQDQLELANVKYGKMICISFSTAGGTGEEQDEEILNELFHIFNLLSSLHQGRNNYQPQFQPLPLLARRTEEQIEEEGANEEIEAQMNNVGND
;
A
#
# COMPACT_ATOMS: atom_id res chain seq x y z
N MET A 1 27.89 36.79 41.86
CA MET A 1 26.50 36.29 41.76
C MET A 1 25.81 36.47 40.39
N PRO A 2 26.13 37.43 39.49
CA PRO A 2 25.40 37.61 38.21
C PRO A 2 25.64 36.50 37.15
N GLN A 3 26.86 35.95 37.08
CA GLN A 3 27.23 35.01 35.99
C GLN A 3 26.48 33.66 36.05
N PHE A 4 26.13 33.17 37.25
CA PHE A 4 25.39 31.91 37.40
C PHE A 4 23.94 32.01 36.90
N HIS A 5 23.33 33.19 36.99
CA HIS A 5 21.96 33.39 36.51
C HIS A 5 21.88 33.41 34.98
N LEU A 6 22.88 34.01 34.32
CA LEU A 6 23.01 34.04 32.85
C LEU A 6 23.30 32.66 32.24
N LEU A 7 24.11 31.83 32.91
CA LEU A 7 24.37 30.46 32.47
C LEU A 7 23.09 29.61 32.48
N ASN A 8 22.29 29.71 33.56
CA ASN A 8 21.05 28.94 33.66
C ASN A 8 19.98 29.37 32.64
N GLN A 9 19.90 30.67 32.32
CA GLN A 9 18.99 31.17 31.28
C GLN A 9 19.40 30.70 29.86
N THR A 10 20.70 30.66 29.57
CA THR A 10 21.22 30.17 28.27
C THR A 10 21.08 28.66 28.09
N HIS A 11 21.23 27.87 29.17
CA HIS A 11 20.94 26.43 29.13
C HIS A 11 19.46 26.11 28.93
N LYS A 12 18.56 26.89 29.57
CA LYS A 12 17.11 26.70 29.45
C LYS A 12 16.61 27.01 28.03
N THR A 13 17.06 28.12 27.45
CA THR A 13 16.72 28.53 26.07
C THR A 13 17.29 27.57 25.01
N LYS A 14 18.51 27.05 25.18
CA LYS A 14 19.06 26.00 24.29
C LYS A 14 18.31 24.66 24.38
N LYS A 15 17.68 24.34 25.51
CA LYS A 15 16.88 23.12 25.69
C LYS A 15 15.49 23.27 25.07
N GLU A 16 14.86 24.43 25.23
CA GLU A 16 13.56 24.75 24.58
C GLU A 16 13.65 24.85 23.06
N ASN A 17 14.70 25.48 22.50
CA ASN A 17 14.89 25.55 21.05
C ASN A 17 15.14 24.16 20.43
N ARG A 18 15.90 23.30 21.12
CA ARG A 18 16.05 21.90 20.71
C ARG A 18 14.71 21.17 20.69
N ASN A 19 13.90 21.30 21.76
CA ASN A 19 12.60 20.62 21.86
C ASN A 19 11.57 21.12 20.82
N LYS A 20 11.65 22.38 20.38
CA LYS A 20 10.84 22.93 19.28
C LYS A 20 11.29 22.42 17.91
N GLN A 21 12.59 22.19 17.71
CA GLN A 21 13.14 21.66 16.45
C GLN A 21 12.78 20.18 16.22
N TYR A 22 12.72 19.36 17.28
CA TYR A 22 12.33 17.96 17.17
C TYR A 22 10.83 17.74 16.86
N LYS A 23 9.97 18.70 17.20
CA LYS A 23 8.51 18.61 16.97
C LYS A 23 8.05 19.02 15.57
N LEU A 24 8.87 19.78 14.83
CA LEU A 24 8.48 20.25 13.50
C LEU A 24 8.58 19.12 12.44
N GLY A 25 9.54 18.21 12.59
CA GLY A 25 9.69 17.05 11.69
C GLY A 25 8.59 16.01 11.84
N THR A 26 8.09 15.80 13.06
CA THR A 26 7.06 14.78 13.37
C THR A 26 5.69 15.12 12.80
N HIS A 27 5.32 16.40 12.72
CA HIS A 27 4.03 16.83 12.15
C HIS A 27 4.06 16.88 10.61
N ILE A 28 5.21 17.20 10.01
CA ILE A 28 5.37 17.20 8.54
C ILE A 28 5.31 15.76 8.02
N ASP A 29 5.92 14.79 8.71
CA ASP A 29 5.77 13.37 8.39
C ASP A 29 4.32 12.90 8.51
N LEU A 30 3.61 13.29 9.56
CA LEU A 30 2.22 12.86 9.77
C LEU A 30 1.26 13.34 8.66
N ASP A 31 1.40 14.60 8.22
CA ASP A 31 0.59 15.13 7.11
C ASP A 31 0.96 14.48 5.77
N VAL A 32 2.25 14.22 5.53
CA VAL A 32 2.73 13.53 4.32
C VAL A 32 2.28 12.08 4.31
N ASP A 33 2.32 11.40 5.44
CA ASP A 33 1.87 10.01 5.58
C ASP A 33 0.36 9.90 5.45
N ASN A 34 -0.42 10.83 6.03
CA ASN A 34 -1.86 10.91 5.80
C ASN A 34 -2.21 11.15 4.32
N GLN A 35 -1.46 12.01 3.63
CA GLN A 35 -1.63 12.21 2.18
C GLN A 35 -1.28 10.94 1.39
N ARG A 36 -0.21 10.24 1.76
CA ARG A 36 0.17 8.96 1.13
C ARG A 36 -0.89 7.89 1.33
N LEU A 37 -1.42 7.75 2.54
CA LEU A 37 -2.53 6.82 2.85
C LEU A 37 -3.75 7.14 1.99
N LYS A 38 -4.12 8.41 1.88
CA LYS A 38 -5.25 8.83 1.04
C LYS A 38 -5.02 8.55 -0.45
N VAL A 39 -3.81 8.78 -0.96
CA VAL A 39 -3.46 8.45 -2.34
C VAL A 39 -3.53 6.94 -2.57
N ARG A 40 -3.05 6.11 -1.64
CA ARG A 40 -3.16 4.65 -1.72
C ARG A 40 -4.62 4.21 -1.73
N SER A 41 -5.44 4.70 -0.79
CA SER A 41 -6.87 4.41 -0.71
C SER A 41 -7.60 4.77 -2.02
N ILE A 42 -7.42 5.98 -2.54
CA ILE A 42 -8.05 6.39 -3.81
C ILE A 42 -7.54 5.54 -4.98
N SER A 43 -6.24 5.22 -5.01
CA SER A 43 -5.68 4.37 -6.06
C SER A 43 -6.27 2.97 -6.04
N ARG A 44 -6.51 2.41 -4.84
CA ARG A 44 -7.18 1.12 -4.63
C ARG A 44 -8.62 1.15 -5.12
N ASP A 45 -9.38 2.20 -4.78
CA ASP A 45 -10.77 2.35 -5.23
C ASP A 45 -10.86 2.45 -6.76
N CYS A 46 -10.04 3.30 -7.36
CA CYS A 46 -9.96 3.42 -8.82
C CYS A 46 -9.59 2.08 -9.45
N HIS A 47 -8.68 1.34 -8.82
CA HIS A 47 -8.26 0.05 -9.32
C HIS A 47 -9.39 -0.99 -9.29
N ASN A 48 -10.11 -1.08 -8.17
CA ASN A 48 -11.29 -1.94 -8.03
C ASN A 48 -12.34 -1.63 -9.12
N LEU A 49 -12.59 -0.35 -9.40
CA LEU A 49 -13.51 0.05 -10.46
C LEU A 49 -13.08 -0.49 -11.84
N ILE A 50 -11.78 -0.44 -12.17
CA ILE A 50 -11.30 -0.95 -13.46
C ILE A 50 -11.35 -2.48 -13.49
N GLN A 51 -11.10 -3.17 -12.37
CA GLN A 51 -11.30 -4.62 -12.35
C GLN A 51 -12.76 -5.00 -12.57
N VAL A 52 -13.70 -4.33 -11.90
CA VAL A 52 -15.13 -4.67 -11.95
C VAL A 52 -15.75 -4.30 -13.29
N TYR A 53 -15.41 -3.13 -13.84
CA TYR A 53 -16.07 -2.58 -15.03
C TYR A 53 -15.22 -2.58 -16.29
N GLY A 54 -13.93 -2.95 -16.20
CA GLY A 54 -13.03 -2.98 -17.34
C GLY A 54 -13.26 -4.19 -18.24
N ASP A 55 -13.32 -3.95 -19.54
CA ASP A 55 -13.51 -4.98 -20.56
C ASP A 55 -12.21 -5.73 -20.89
N GLU A 56 -12.24 -6.63 -21.88
CA GLU A 56 -11.07 -7.39 -22.28
C GLU A 56 -9.85 -6.51 -22.60
N GLN A 57 -10.08 -5.37 -23.25
CA GLN A 57 -9.03 -4.44 -23.65
C GLN A 57 -8.47 -3.70 -22.42
N ASP A 58 -9.33 -3.31 -21.48
CA ASP A 58 -8.90 -2.70 -20.21
C ASP A 58 -8.06 -3.68 -19.37
N GLN A 59 -8.48 -4.96 -19.29
CA GLN A 59 -7.72 -6.00 -18.60
C GLN A 59 -6.36 -6.25 -19.30
N LEU A 60 -6.34 -6.15 -20.63
CA LEU A 60 -5.12 -6.29 -21.42
C LEU A 60 -4.13 -5.16 -21.15
N GLU A 61 -4.59 -3.92 -21.15
CA GLU A 61 -3.77 -2.76 -20.85
C GLU A 61 -3.22 -2.82 -19.43
N LEU A 62 -4.05 -3.18 -18.45
CA LEU A 62 -3.65 -3.41 -17.06
C LEU A 62 -2.48 -4.41 -16.98
N ALA A 63 -2.65 -5.64 -17.45
CA ALA A 63 -1.58 -6.64 -17.37
C ALA A 63 -0.29 -6.22 -18.12
N ASN A 64 -0.40 -5.35 -19.13
CA ASN A 64 0.74 -4.81 -19.87
C ASN A 64 1.49 -3.69 -19.12
N VAL A 65 0.82 -2.84 -18.33
CA VAL A 65 1.45 -1.69 -17.64
C VAL A 65 2.18 -2.05 -16.34
N LYS A 66 2.67 -3.30 -16.22
CA LYS A 66 3.29 -3.85 -14.99
C LYS A 66 2.33 -3.85 -13.79
N TYR A 67 1.09 -4.21 -14.04
CA TYR A 67 0.08 -4.21 -13.00
C TYR A 67 0.39 -5.15 -11.82
N GLY A 68 1.13 -6.24 -12.03
CA GLY A 68 1.66 -7.06 -10.92
C GLY A 68 2.53 -6.26 -9.95
N LYS A 69 3.31 -5.28 -10.44
CA LYS A 69 4.08 -4.35 -9.60
C LYS A 69 3.18 -3.40 -8.81
N MET A 70 2.11 -2.88 -9.43
CA MET A 70 1.16 -2.00 -8.76
C MET A 70 0.48 -2.73 -7.59
N ILE A 71 0.07 -3.99 -7.82
CA ILE A 71 -0.50 -4.86 -6.80
C ILE A 71 0.48 -5.00 -5.63
N CYS A 72 1.75 -5.32 -5.92
CA CYS A 72 2.79 -5.45 -4.89
C CYS A 72 2.91 -4.20 -4.03
N ILE A 73 3.02 -3.04 -4.66
CA ILE A 73 3.16 -1.76 -3.97
C ILE A 73 1.92 -1.42 -3.12
N SER A 74 0.73 -1.90 -3.49
CA SER A 74 -0.50 -1.54 -2.79
C SER A 74 -0.68 -2.28 -1.47
N PHE A 75 -0.26 -3.55 -1.38
CA PHE A 75 -0.32 -4.33 -0.14
C PHE A 75 1.00 -4.34 0.67
N SER A 76 2.15 -3.96 0.08
CA SER A 76 3.41 -3.79 0.83
C SER A 76 3.24 -2.69 1.89
N THR A 77 2.87 -3.09 3.10
CA THR A 77 2.78 -2.24 4.27
C THR A 77 4.19 -2.00 4.77
N ALA A 78 4.84 -0.98 4.22
CA ALA A 78 6.15 -0.53 4.68
C ALA A 78 6.11 0.15 6.08
N GLY A 79 5.52 -0.52 7.09
CA GLY A 79 5.70 -0.20 8.51
C GLY A 79 4.45 0.15 9.35
N GLY A 80 3.29 -0.45 9.09
CA GLY A 80 2.08 -0.22 9.91
C GLY A 80 1.59 -1.46 10.63
N THR A 81 1.24 -1.32 11.91
CA THR A 81 0.54 -2.34 12.71
C THR A 81 -0.81 -1.75 13.15
N GLY A 82 -1.93 -2.36 12.75
CA GLY A 82 -3.27 -1.99 13.23
C GLY A 82 -4.40 -2.74 12.52
N GLU A 83 -5.48 -3.03 13.25
CA GLU A 83 -6.64 -3.82 12.78
C GLU A 83 -7.34 -3.25 11.53
N GLU A 84 -7.30 -1.92 11.32
CA GLU A 84 -7.84 -1.28 10.11
C GLU A 84 -7.01 -1.60 8.84
N GLN A 85 -5.74 -1.98 8.99
CA GLN A 85 -4.90 -2.39 7.87
C GLN A 85 -5.20 -3.83 7.44
N ASP A 86 -5.65 -4.68 8.37
CA ASP A 86 -5.96 -6.08 8.07
C ASP A 86 -7.20 -6.22 7.17
N GLU A 87 -8.24 -5.39 7.38
CA GLU A 87 -9.44 -5.38 6.53
C GLU A 87 -9.10 -4.86 5.12
N GLU A 88 -8.27 -3.82 5.02
CA GLU A 88 -7.80 -3.30 3.73
C GLU A 88 -6.95 -4.34 2.98
N ILE A 89 -6.03 -5.02 3.68
CA ILE A 89 -5.21 -6.09 3.12
C ILE A 89 -6.10 -7.24 2.64
N LEU A 90 -7.09 -7.65 3.44
CA LEU A 90 -8.01 -8.72 3.07
C LEU A 90 -8.82 -8.37 1.81
N ASN A 91 -9.32 -7.13 1.73
CA ASN A 91 -10.04 -6.65 0.55
C ASN A 91 -9.12 -6.62 -0.68
N GLU A 92 -7.89 -6.12 -0.55
CA GLU A 92 -6.91 -6.15 -1.63
C GLU A 92 -6.60 -7.56 -2.13
N LEU A 93 -6.34 -8.50 -1.21
CA LEU A 93 -6.13 -9.92 -1.55
C LEU A 93 -7.34 -10.52 -2.27
N PHE A 94 -8.56 -10.17 -1.83
CA PHE A 94 -9.79 -10.60 -2.50
C PHE A 94 -9.91 -10.04 -3.92
N HIS A 95 -9.50 -8.79 -4.16
CA HIS A 95 -9.47 -8.20 -5.49
C HIS A 95 -8.46 -8.88 -6.41
N ILE A 96 -7.25 -9.14 -5.90
CA ILE A 96 -6.21 -9.88 -6.64
C ILE A 96 -6.72 -11.26 -7.05
N PHE A 97 -7.32 -11.99 -6.10
CA PHE A 97 -7.92 -13.29 -6.37
C PHE A 97 -8.98 -13.22 -7.47
N ASN A 98 -9.91 -12.26 -7.39
CA ASN A 98 -10.96 -12.11 -8.39
C ASN A 98 -10.43 -11.77 -9.77
N LEU A 99 -9.38 -10.95 -9.85
CA LEU A 99 -8.74 -10.66 -11.13
C LEU A 99 -8.09 -11.91 -11.71
N LEU A 100 -7.21 -12.60 -10.96
CA LEU A 100 -6.53 -13.80 -11.44
C LEU A 100 -7.54 -14.88 -11.84
N SER A 101 -8.61 -15.06 -11.05
CA SER A 101 -9.72 -15.94 -11.38
C SER A 101 -10.42 -15.53 -12.68
N SER A 102 -10.71 -14.24 -12.86
CA SER A 102 -11.31 -13.72 -14.10
C SER A 102 -10.38 -13.93 -15.30
N LEU A 103 -9.06 -13.74 -15.15
CA LEU A 103 -8.09 -13.99 -16.22
C LEU A 103 -7.99 -15.48 -16.56
N HIS A 104 -8.07 -16.39 -15.59
CA HIS A 104 -8.01 -17.84 -15.82
C HIS A 104 -9.30 -18.44 -16.36
N GLN A 105 -10.46 -17.94 -15.92
CA GLN A 105 -11.77 -18.56 -16.18
C GLN A 105 -12.65 -17.73 -17.12
N GLY A 106 -12.23 -16.52 -17.47
CA GLY A 106 -13.08 -15.54 -18.12
C GLY A 106 -14.14 -14.98 -17.15
N ARG A 107 -14.89 -13.99 -17.62
CA ARG A 107 -16.00 -13.39 -16.88
C ARG A 107 -17.30 -13.62 -17.63
N ASN A 108 -18.11 -14.55 -17.13
CA ASN A 108 -19.37 -14.95 -17.78
C ASN A 108 -20.62 -14.44 -17.06
N ASN A 109 -20.54 -14.15 -15.77
CA ASN A 109 -21.72 -13.82 -14.94
C ASN A 109 -21.91 -12.31 -14.69
N TYR A 110 -20.95 -11.48 -15.11
CA TYR A 110 -20.93 -10.04 -14.87
C TYR A 110 -20.46 -9.31 -16.12
N GLN A 111 -20.99 -8.11 -16.36
CA GLN A 111 -20.54 -7.27 -17.47
C GLN A 111 -19.43 -6.32 -17.02
N PRO A 112 -18.43 -6.04 -17.87
CA PRO A 112 -18.25 -6.61 -19.22
C PRO A 112 -17.75 -8.06 -19.18
N GLN A 113 -18.27 -8.88 -20.09
CA GLN A 113 -17.89 -10.29 -20.22
C GLN A 113 -16.65 -10.43 -21.10
N PHE A 114 -15.77 -11.36 -20.77
CA PHE A 114 -14.60 -11.69 -21.59
C PHE A 114 -14.22 -13.17 -21.44
N GLN A 115 -13.59 -13.72 -22.47
CA GLN A 115 -13.09 -15.11 -22.47
C GLN A 115 -11.84 -15.24 -21.59
N PRO A 116 -11.48 -16.46 -21.14
CA PRO A 116 -10.21 -16.68 -20.45
C PRO A 116 -9.01 -16.04 -21.17
N LEU A 117 -8.17 -15.36 -20.41
CA LEU A 117 -6.94 -14.68 -20.83
C LEU A 117 -5.70 -15.33 -20.17
N PRO A 118 -5.40 -16.62 -20.47
CA PRO A 118 -4.38 -17.39 -19.74
C PRO A 118 -2.95 -16.84 -19.87
N LEU A 119 -2.62 -16.23 -21.00
CA LEU A 119 -1.30 -15.60 -21.19
C LEU A 119 -1.11 -14.40 -20.25
N LEU A 120 -2.19 -13.67 -19.97
CA LEU A 120 -2.17 -12.53 -19.06
C LEU A 120 -2.13 -12.97 -17.61
N ALA A 121 -2.88 -14.02 -17.26
CA ALA A 121 -2.83 -14.61 -15.94
C ALA A 121 -1.38 -15.02 -15.59
N ARG A 122 -0.74 -15.77 -16.48
CA ARG A 122 0.65 -16.19 -16.33
C ARG A 122 1.62 -15.01 -16.18
N ARG A 123 1.51 -13.99 -17.04
CA ARG A 123 2.37 -12.79 -16.94
C ARG A 123 2.17 -12.06 -15.61
N THR A 124 0.94 -12.00 -15.12
CA THR A 124 0.61 -11.32 -13.85
C THR A 124 1.20 -12.09 -12.68
N GLU A 125 1.10 -13.43 -12.69
CA GLU A 125 1.74 -14.31 -11.70
C GLU A 125 3.27 -14.15 -11.71
N GLU A 126 3.90 -14.16 -12.88
CA GLU A 126 5.35 -13.96 -13.04
C GLU A 126 5.80 -12.59 -12.48
N GLN A 127 5.01 -11.53 -12.66
CA GLN A 127 5.32 -10.20 -12.09
C GLN A 127 5.16 -10.16 -10.56
N ILE A 128 4.15 -10.83 -10.03
CA ILE A 128 3.90 -10.93 -8.58
C ILE A 128 5.08 -11.67 -7.91
N GLU A 129 5.56 -12.74 -8.53
CA GLU A 129 6.75 -13.48 -8.08
C GLU A 129 8.03 -12.63 -8.19
N GLU A 130 8.26 -11.96 -9.32
CA GLU A 130 9.46 -11.13 -9.54
C GLU A 130 9.59 -9.97 -8.53
N GLU A 131 8.46 -9.39 -8.11
CA GLU A 131 8.45 -8.26 -7.17
C GLU A 131 8.47 -8.69 -5.68
N GLY A 132 8.51 -10.00 -5.39
CA GLY A 132 8.62 -10.51 -4.02
C GLY A 132 7.32 -10.45 -3.20
N ALA A 133 6.17 -10.46 -3.89
CA ALA A 133 4.86 -10.35 -3.25
C ALA A 133 4.58 -11.47 -2.24
N ASN A 134 4.97 -12.69 -2.60
CA ASN A 134 4.67 -13.89 -1.84
C ASN A 134 5.46 -13.88 -0.51
N GLU A 135 6.71 -13.43 -0.56
CA GLU A 135 7.58 -13.25 0.60
C GLU A 135 7.01 -12.20 1.57
N GLU A 136 6.47 -11.10 1.04
CA GLU A 136 5.83 -10.06 1.84
C GLU A 136 4.55 -10.59 2.53
N ILE A 137 3.71 -11.34 1.81
CA ILE A 137 2.52 -12.00 2.38
C ILE A 137 2.92 -12.99 3.47
N GLU A 138 3.92 -13.84 3.20
CA GLU A 138 4.44 -14.80 4.19
C GLU A 138 4.99 -14.11 5.43
N ALA A 139 5.72 -12.99 5.26
CA ALA A 139 6.23 -12.19 6.37
C ALA A 139 5.08 -11.58 7.21
N GLN A 140 4.02 -11.08 6.58
CA GLN A 140 2.86 -10.54 7.28
C GLN A 140 2.08 -11.63 8.04
N MET A 141 1.86 -12.80 7.44
CA MET A 141 1.19 -13.93 8.11
C MET A 141 1.93 -14.40 9.37
N ASN A 142 3.26 -14.34 9.37
CA ASN A 142 4.10 -14.76 10.49
C ASN A 142 4.24 -13.70 11.59
N ASN A 143 3.97 -12.42 11.31
CA ASN A 143 4.05 -11.34 12.30
C ASN A 143 2.87 -11.30 13.29
N VAL A 144 1.80 -12.08 13.08
CA VAL A 144 0.66 -12.22 14.01
C VAL A 144 1.00 -13.08 15.26
N GLY A 145 2.23 -13.62 15.35
CA GLY A 145 2.62 -14.63 16.33
C GLY A 145 3.33 -14.15 17.61
N ASN A 146 3.56 -12.85 17.82
CA ASN A 146 4.25 -12.34 19.02
C ASN A 146 3.63 -11.04 19.54
N ASP A 147 2.45 -11.15 20.14
CA ASP A 147 1.98 -10.22 21.19
C ASP A 147 1.93 -10.96 22.54
#